data_AF-A0A134A5P5-F1
#
_entry.id   AF-A0A134A5P5-F1
#
_cell.length_a   1.000
_cell.length_b   1.000
_cell.length_c   1.000
_cell.angle_alpha   90.00
_cell.angle_beta   90.00
_cell.angle_gamma   90.00
#
_symmetry.space_group_name_H-M   'P 1'
#
loop_
_entity.id
_entity.type
_entity.pdbx_description
1 polymer ?
#
loop_
_entity_poly.entity_id
_entity_poly.type
_entity_poly.pdbx_seq_one_letter_code
_entity_poly.pdbx_strand_id
1 'polypeptide(L)'
;MDSTNNFVGRRNGRAELGKDEKVERKRRREAEVVSQMITLRCHALHGSRDGLCDECADLLDYALARIARCPHMATKTFCSQCPTHCYAPARAEQIREVMRWAGPRMLLHHPVMAIHHALETMAAAWRARRAQAS
;
A
#
# COMPACT_ATOMS: atom_id res chain seq x y z
N MET A 1 45.24 33.43 -18.98
CA MET A 1 45.48 32.93 -17.62
C MET A 1 44.22 33.18 -16.82
N ASP A 2 43.31 32.26 -16.56
CA ASP A 2 43.11 30.86 -16.95
C ASP A 2 41.61 30.63 -16.68
N SER A 3 40.87 30.20 -17.68
CA SER A 3 40.49 28.80 -17.83
C SER A 3 39.24 28.43 -17.02
N THR A 4 38.23 28.05 -17.80
CA THR A 4 37.38 26.89 -17.56
C THR A 4 36.41 26.92 -16.38
N ASN A 5 35.15 27.16 -16.75
CA ASN A 5 34.15 26.09 -16.79
C ASN A 5 33.94 25.29 -15.50
N ASN A 6 32.81 25.50 -14.84
CA ASN A 6 32.17 24.42 -14.08
C ASN A 6 30.67 24.31 -14.42
N PHE A 7 30.44 23.96 -15.69
CA PHE A 7 29.28 23.22 -16.17
C PHE A 7 29.33 21.78 -15.61
N VAL A 8 28.93 21.58 -14.35
CA VAL A 8 28.66 20.23 -13.82
C VAL A 8 27.40 20.31 -12.95
N GLY A 9 26.23 20.01 -13.52
CA GLY A 9 25.52 18.81 -13.04
C GLY A 9 24.01 18.89 -13.21
N ARG A 10 23.50 19.52 -14.29
CA ARG A 10 22.05 19.72 -14.52
C ARG A 10 21.41 18.59 -15.34
N ARG A 11 21.79 17.32 -15.08
CA ARG A 11 21.30 16.16 -15.86
C ARG A 11 20.39 15.19 -15.08
N ASN A 12 20.30 15.27 -13.74
CA ASN A 12 19.47 14.35 -12.94
C ASN A 12 18.08 14.86 -12.54
N GLY A 13 17.81 16.18 -12.59
CA GLY A 13 16.58 16.75 -12.02
C GLY A 13 15.27 16.25 -12.64
N ARG A 14 15.23 15.99 -13.95
CA ARG A 14 13.99 15.55 -14.62
C ARG A 14 13.64 14.09 -14.33
N ALA A 15 14.64 13.24 -14.08
CA ALA A 15 14.46 11.84 -13.75
C ALA A 15 14.05 11.65 -12.27
N GLU A 16 14.59 12.46 -11.36
CA GLU A 16 14.21 12.44 -9.94
C GLU A 16 12.79 12.99 -9.73
N LEU A 17 12.42 14.11 -10.37
CA LEU A 17 11.04 14.63 -10.36
C LEU A 17 10.01 13.59 -10.85
N GLY A 18 10.33 12.85 -11.91
CA GLY A 18 9.46 11.80 -12.43
C GLY A 18 9.38 10.54 -11.56
N LYS A 19 10.38 10.31 -10.69
CA LYS A 19 10.38 9.21 -9.71
C LYS A 19 9.51 9.57 -8.51
N ASP A 20 9.61 10.81 -8.03
CA ASP A 20 8.80 11.30 -6.90
C ASP A 20 7.31 11.36 -7.26
N GLU A 21 6.97 11.80 -8.47
CA GLU A 21 5.59 11.80 -8.98
C GLU A 21 5.01 10.38 -9.09
N LYS A 22 5.82 9.41 -9.54
CA LYS A 22 5.44 7.98 -9.58
C LYS A 22 5.18 7.43 -8.18
N VAL A 23 6.02 7.79 -7.22
CA VAL A 23 5.87 7.39 -5.82
C VAL A 23 4.60 7.99 -5.23
N GLU A 24 4.33 9.28 -5.45
CA GLU A 24 3.14 9.94 -4.92
C GLU A 24 1.84 9.39 -5.52
N ARG A 25 1.81 9.17 -6.83
CA ARG A 25 0.68 8.49 -7.48
C ARG A 25 0.42 7.10 -6.89
N LYS A 26 1.48 6.36 -6.57
CA LYS A 26 1.36 5.08 -5.91
C LYS A 26 0.85 5.21 -4.47
N ARG A 27 1.30 6.20 -3.70
CA ARG A 27 0.74 6.49 -2.36
C ARG A 27 -0.75 6.74 -2.43
N ARG A 28 -1.18 7.62 -3.34
CA ARG A 28 -2.60 7.94 -3.53
C ARG A 28 -3.43 6.70 -3.89
N ARG A 29 -2.91 5.86 -4.78
CA ARG A 29 -3.58 4.61 -5.17
C ARG A 29 -3.69 3.63 -4.01
N GLU A 30 -2.63 3.43 -3.23
CA GLU A 30 -2.68 2.55 -2.05
C GLU A 30 -3.66 3.09 -0.99
N ALA A 31 -3.68 4.40 -0.77
CA ALA A 31 -4.60 5.08 0.15
C ALA A 31 -6.07 4.87 -0.27
N GLU A 32 -6.37 5.08 -1.56
CA GLU A 32 -7.70 4.89 -2.12
C GLU A 32 -8.19 3.44 -1.98
N VAL A 33 -7.32 2.47 -2.29
CA VAL A 33 -7.65 1.05 -2.16
C VAL A 33 -7.96 0.69 -0.72
N VAL A 34 -7.12 1.10 0.23
CA VAL A 34 -7.37 0.82 1.65
C VAL A 34 -8.67 1.48 2.13
N SER A 35 -8.94 2.72 1.70
CA SER A 35 -10.19 3.40 1.99
C SER A 35 -11.39 2.60 1.49
N GLN A 36 -11.40 2.20 0.22
CA GLN A 36 -12.51 1.43 -0.34
C GLN A 36 -12.71 0.09 0.38
N MET A 37 -11.62 -0.60 0.73
CA MET A 37 -11.68 -1.87 1.46
C MET A 37 -12.31 -1.73 2.85
N ILE A 38 -11.95 -0.67 3.59
CA ILE A 38 -12.49 -0.39 4.91
C ILE A 38 -13.97 0.04 4.80
N THR A 39 -14.31 0.93 3.88
CA THR A 39 -15.71 1.34 3.64
C THR A 39 -16.60 0.16 3.29
N LEU A 40 -16.16 -0.70 2.37
CA LEU A 40 -16.93 -1.88 1.97
C LEU A 40 -17.21 -2.80 3.15
N ARG A 41 -16.20 -3.06 4.00
CA ARG A 41 -16.37 -3.90 5.19
C ARG A 41 -17.26 -3.23 6.24
N CYS A 42 -17.09 -1.93 6.46
CA CYS A 42 -17.90 -1.17 7.41
C CYS A 42 -19.39 -1.24 7.04
N HIS A 43 -19.73 -1.00 5.78
CA HIS A 43 -21.13 -1.03 5.32
C HIS A 43 -21.74 -2.44 5.42
N ALA A 44 -20.95 -3.48 5.11
CA ALA A 44 -21.44 -4.85 5.12
C ALA A 44 -21.55 -5.47 6.52
N LEU A 45 -20.67 -5.11 7.46
CA LEU A 45 -20.62 -5.71 8.79
C LEU A 45 -21.36 -4.86 9.84
N HIS A 46 -21.21 -3.54 9.78
CA HIS A 46 -21.78 -2.62 10.77
C HIS A 46 -23.06 -1.94 10.28
N GLY A 47 -23.44 -2.13 9.01
CA GLY A 47 -24.68 -1.60 8.45
C GLY A 47 -24.70 -0.07 8.32
N SER A 48 -23.54 0.59 8.43
CA SER A 48 -23.44 2.04 8.21
C SER A 48 -23.81 2.37 6.77
N ARG A 49 -24.78 3.26 6.57
CA ARG A 49 -25.25 3.71 5.25
C ARG A 49 -24.71 5.09 4.88
N ASP A 50 -24.49 5.94 5.88
CA ASP A 50 -24.02 7.32 5.72
C ASP A 50 -22.64 7.51 6.36
N GLY A 51 -21.61 6.93 5.74
CA GLY A 51 -20.21 7.09 6.15
C GLY A 51 -19.61 5.91 6.92
N LEU A 52 -18.41 6.13 7.47
CA LEU A 52 -17.71 5.13 8.29
C LEU A 52 -18.15 5.24 9.75
N CYS A 53 -18.25 4.12 10.45
CA CYS A 53 -18.34 4.15 11.92
C CYS A 53 -17.00 4.59 12.53
N ASP A 54 -17.03 5.07 13.77
CA ASP A 54 -15.85 5.61 14.48
C ASP A 54 -14.65 4.65 14.46
N GLU A 55 -14.87 3.34 14.69
CA GLU A 55 -13.79 2.35 14.66
C GLU A 55 -13.14 2.21 13.27
N CYS A 56 -13.96 2.23 12.21
CA CYS A 56 -13.47 2.12 10.84
C CYS A 56 -12.83 3.41 10.36
N ALA A 57 -13.32 4.57 10.81
CA ALA A 57 -12.69 5.87 10.58
C ALA A 57 -11.30 5.93 11.23
N ASP A 58 -11.20 5.54 12.50
CA ASP A 58 -9.92 5.47 13.24
C ASP A 58 -8.91 4.55 12.55
N LEU A 59 -9.37 3.38 12.08
CA LEU A 59 -8.51 2.43 11.36
C LEU A 59 -8.04 3.01 10.02
N LEU A 60 -8.92 3.71 9.30
CA LEU A 60 -8.59 4.35 8.03
C LEU A 60 -7.56 5.46 8.23
N ASP A 61 -7.78 6.38 9.17
CA ASP A 61 -6.87 7.47 9.48
C ASP A 61 -5.49 6.95 9.88
N TYR A 62 -5.47 5.90 10.72
CA TYR A 62 -4.23 5.22 11.09
C TYR A 62 -3.50 4.68 9.86
N ALA A 63 -4.20 4.01 8.94
CA ALA A 63 -3.60 3.44 7.74
C ALA A 63 -3.08 4.52 6.78
N LEU A 64 -3.86 5.58 6.54
CA LEU A 64 -3.47 6.72 5.70
C LEU A 64 -2.22 7.41 6.24
N ALA A 65 -2.16 7.64 7.54
CA ALA A 65 -1.01 8.26 8.19
C ALA A 65 0.28 7.43 8.06
N ARG A 66 0.17 6.10 7.91
CA ARG A 66 1.30 5.20 7.63
C ARG A 66 1.69 5.18 6.17
N ILE A 67 0.72 5.20 5.25
CA ILE A 67 0.96 5.26 3.80
C ILE A 67 1.67 6.56 3.43
N ALA A 68 1.24 7.69 3.98
CA ALA A 68 1.85 9.00 3.75
C ALA A 68 3.33 9.04 4.17
N ARG A 69 3.67 8.41 5.30
CA ARG A 69 5.03 8.43 5.88
C ARG A 69 5.91 7.25 5.49
N CYS A 70 5.45 6.34 4.62
CA CYS A 70 6.21 5.15 4.28
C CYS A 70 7.51 5.49 3.51
N PRO A 71 8.70 5.10 4.00
CA PRO A 71 9.96 5.35 3.29
C PRO A 71 10.18 4.37 2.12
N HIS A 72 9.54 3.20 2.14
CA HIS A 72 9.76 2.14 1.17
C HIS A 72 8.74 2.13 0.02
N MET A 73 7.97 3.21 -0.17
CA MET A 73 6.89 3.22 -1.16
C MET A 73 7.38 2.99 -2.60
N ALA A 74 8.58 3.46 -2.92
CA ALA A 74 9.18 3.28 -4.25
C ALA A 74 9.51 1.81 -4.57
N THR A 75 9.87 1.01 -3.56
CA THR A 75 10.44 -0.34 -3.74
C THR A 75 9.50 -1.46 -3.32
N LYS A 76 8.64 -1.23 -2.31
CA LYS A 76 7.72 -2.27 -1.80
C LYS A 76 6.57 -2.50 -2.76
N THR A 77 6.16 -3.73 -3.06
CA THR A 77 4.91 -3.98 -3.82
C THR A 77 3.68 -3.87 -2.92
N PHE A 78 3.77 -4.39 -1.69
CA PHE A 78 2.66 -4.42 -0.73
C PHE A 78 3.11 -4.16 0.72
N CYS A 79 2.19 -3.70 1.57
CA CYS A 79 2.44 -3.50 3.00
C CYS A 79 2.74 -4.79 3.76
N SER A 80 2.21 -5.94 3.31
CA SER A 80 2.47 -7.26 3.89
C SER A 80 3.89 -7.77 3.69
N GLN A 81 4.59 -7.27 2.66
CA GLN A 81 5.97 -7.63 2.33
C GLN A 81 6.96 -6.54 2.78
N CYS A 82 6.51 -5.59 3.61
CA CYS A 82 7.37 -4.53 4.10
C CYS A 82 8.41 -5.11 5.07
N PRO A 83 9.72 -4.78 4.90
CA PRO A 83 10.77 -5.25 5.80
C PRO A 83 10.65 -4.66 7.21
N THR A 84 9.93 -3.55 7.35
CA THR A 84 9.72 -2.84 8.63
C THR A 84 8.31 -3.09 9.15
N HIS A 85 8.21 -3.53 10.41
CA HIS A 85 6.95 -3.60 11.14
C HIS A 85 6.48 -2.19 11.55
N CYS A 86 5.65 -1.56 10.70
CA CYS A 86 5.13 -0.20 10.92
C CYS A 86 3.72 -0.14 11.54
N TYR A 87 3.02 -1.28 11.62
CA TYR A 87 1.71 -1.39 12.24
C TYR A 87 1.84 -1.91 13.68
N ALA A 88 1.10 -1.30 14.61
CA ALA A 88 0.90 -1.88 15.93
C ALA A 88 0.22 -3.26 15.79
N PRO A 89 0.54 -4.27 16.62
CA PRO A 89 0.04 -5.64 16.47
C PRO A 89 -1.49 -5.72 16.35
N ALA A 90 -2.22 -5.01 17.23
CA ALA A 90 -3.68 -4.96 17.22
C ALA A 90 -4.25 -4.34 15.92
N ARG A 91 -3.70 -3.21 15.46
CA ARG A 91 -4.11 -2.56 14.20
C ARG A 91 -3.74 -3.41 12.98
N ALA A 92 -2.63 -4.16 13.06
CA ALA A 92 -2.19 -5.07 12.01
C ALA A 92 -3.15 -6.26 11.86
N GLU A 93 -3.72 -6.75 12.95
CA GLU A 93 -4.74 -7.78 12.91
C GLU A 93 -6.03 -7.24 12.27
N GLN A 94 -6.54 -6.11 12.74
CA GLN A 94 -7.72 -5.44 12.16
C GLN A 94 -7.59 -5.26 10.63
N ILE A 95 -6.47 -4.71 10.15
CA ILE A 95 -6.29 -4.52 8.70
C ILE A 95 -6.16 -5.84 7.95
N ARG A 96 -5.57 -6.89 8.53
CA ARG A 96 -5.52 -8.23 7.90
C ARG A 96 -6.90 -8.82 7.75
N GLU A 97 -7.77 -8.65 8.74
CA GLU A 97 -9.14 -9.10 8.62
C GLU A 97 -9.87 -8.32 7.51
N VAL A 98 -9.70 -6.99 7.46
CA VAL A 98 -10.26 -6.16 6.37
C VAL A 98 -9.77 -6.69 5.02
N MET A 99 -8.47 -6.96 4.89
CA MET A 99 -7.88 -7.51 3.66
C MET A 99 -8.44 -8.89 3.31
N ARG A 100 -8.62 -9.77 4.30
CA ARG A 100 -9.20 -11.12 4.10
C ARG A 100 -10.66 -11.06 3.65
N TRP A 101 -11.43 -10.12 4.17
CA TRP A 101 -12.85 -10.00 3.86
C TRP A 101 -13.10 -9.21 2.58
N ALA A 102 -12.45 -8.05 2.43
CA ALA A 102 -12.62 -7.15 1.30
C ALA A 102 -11.78 -7.56 0.08
N GLY A 103 -10.65 -8.27 0.25
CA GLY A 103 -9.76 -8.67 -0.84
C GLY A 103 -10.44 -9.44 -1.97
N PRO A 104 -11.18 -10.54 -1.70
CA PRO A 104 -11.92 -11.27 -2.73
C PRO A 104 -13.04 -10.43 -3.38
N ARG A 105 -13.62 -9.48 -2.63
CA ARG A 105 -14.73 -8.64 -3.08
C ARG A 105 -14.26 -7.44 -3.91
N MET A 106 -13.04 -6.95 -3.67
CA MET A 106 -12.36 -5.94 -4.48
C MET A 106 -12.05 -6.43 -5.90
N LEU A 107 -11.99 -7.75 -6.12
CA LEU A 107 -11.83 -8.35 -7.46
C LEU A 107 -12.97 -7.96 -8.42
N LEU A 108 -14.16 -7.65 -7.89
CA LEU A 108 -15.32 -7.23 -8.67
C LEU A 108 -15.25 -5.76 -9.13
N HIS A 109 -14.44 -4.93 -8.47
CA HIS A 109 -14.30 -3.50 -8.77
C HIS A 109 -12.97 -3.17 -9.47
N HIS A 110 -11.88 -3.84 -9.10
CA HIS A 110 -10.54 -3.65 -9.67
C HIS A 110 -9.85 -4.99 -9.99
N PRO A 111 -10.31 -5.72 -11.03
CA PRO A 111 -9.89 -7.10 -11.30
C PRO A 111 -8.37 -7.24 -11.49
N VAL A 112 -7.73 -6.33 -12.24
CA VAL A 112 -6.29 -6.42 -12.54
C VAL A 112 -5.42 -6.26 -11.28
N MET A 113 -5.78 -5.35 -10.37
CA MET A 113 -5.02 -5.09 -9.15
C MET A 113 -5.18 -6.22 -8.13
N ALA A 114 -6.40 -6.73 -7.97
CA ALA A 114 -6.70 -7.80 -7.05
C ALA A 114 -6.10 -9.15 -7.52
N ILE A 115 -6.04 -9.41 -8.84
CA ILE A 115 -5.33 -10.58 -9.40
C ILE A 115 -3.82 -10.47 -9.12
N HIS A 116 -3.19 -9.32 -9.35
CA HIS A 116 -1.77 -9.11 -9.03
C HIS A 116 -1.50 -9.32 -7.53
N HIS A 117 -2.37 -8.80 -6.65
CA HIS A 117 -2.27 -9.00 -5.21
C HIS A 117 -2.43 -10.46 -4.80
N ALA A 118 -3.39 -11.18 -5.38
CA ALA A 118 -3.62 -12.59 -5.10
C ALA A 118 -2.44 -13.45 -5.56
N LEU A 119 -1.95 -13.25 -6.78
CA LEU A 119 -0.81 -13.99 -7.33
C LEU A 119 0.46 -13.76 -6.53
N GLU A 120 0.76 -12.53 -6.13
CA GLU A 120 1.94 -12.25 -5.29
C GLU A 120 1.81 -12.78 -3.88
N THR A 121 0.62 -12.69 -3.27
CA THR A 121 0.36 -13.25 -1.93
C THR A 121 0.49 -14.77 -1.94
N MET A 122 -0.08 -15.43 -2.95
CA MET A 122 0.05 -16.87 -3.15
C MET A 122 1.49 -17.29 -3.45
N ALA A 123 2.21 -16.55 -4.30
CA ALA A 123 3.62 -16.82 -4.60
C ALA A 123 4.52 -16.64 -3.36
N ALA A 124 4.28 -15.60 -2.55
CA ALA A 124 4.99 -15.39 -1.29
C ALA A 124 4.72 -16.53 -0.29
N ALA A 125 3.46 -16.96 -0.13
CA ALA A 125 3.09 -18.11 0.70
C ALA A 125 3.76 -19.40 0.19
N TRP A 126 3.88 -19.57 -1.13
CA TRP A 126 4.52 -20.74 -1.74
C TRP A 126 6.04 -20.76 -1.55
N ARG A 127 6.71 -19.61 -1.66
CA ARG A 127 8.15 -19.48 -1.35
C ARG A 127 8.44 -19.77 0.12
N ALA A 128 7.58 -19.29 1.03
CA ALA A 128 7.70 -19.58 2.46
C ALA A 128 7.53 -21.09 2.77
N ARG A 129 6.61 -21.78 2.09
CA ARG A 129 6.43 -23.24 2.22
C ARG A 129 7.61 -24.04 1.67
N ARG A 130 8.22 -23.59 0.56
CA ARG A 130 9.42 -24.25 0.00
C ARG A 130 10.67 -24.11 0.88
N ALA A 131 10.83 -22.97 1.56
CA ALA A 131 11.96 -22.75 2.47
C ALA A 131 11.87 -23.55 3.79
N GLN A 132 10.70 -24.10 4.13
CA GLN A 132 10.50 -24.97 5.31
C GLN A 132 10.61 -26.46 4.96
N ALA A 133 10.68 -26.82 3.67
CA ALA A 133 10.77 -28.19 3.18
C ALA A 133 12.17 -28.57 2.68
N SER A 134 13.18 -27.76 3.01
CA SER A 134 14.60 -27.92 2.65
C SER A 134 15.47 -27.95 3.89
#